data_AF-A0A3M0IK59-F1
#
_entry.id   AF-A0A3M0IK59-F1
#
_cell.length_a   1.000
_cell.length_b   1.000
_cell.length_c   1.000
_cell.angle_alpha   90.00
_cell.angle_beta   90.00
_cell.angle_gamma   90.00
#
_symmetry.space_group_name_H-M   'P 1'
#
loop_
_entity.id
_entity.type
_entity.pdbx_description
1 polymer ?
#
loop_
_entity_poly.entity_id
_entity_poly.type
_entity_poly.pdbx_seq_one_letter_code
_entity_poly.pdbx_strand_id
1 'polypeptide(L)'
;MAEPADYPPFQLGKPRFEQTSFYGRFRHFLDIIDPRTLFVTEDMEVFAWDMEVFAWNMEIFAWNVEGLAQDMEGFAWNIEGFVQDKELFTQDMELMEHFARNIEGFAQNMEIFA
;
A
#
# COMPACT_ATOMS: atom_id res chain seq x y z
N MET A 1 -25.26 25.21 16.95
CA MET A 1 -25.06 24.21 15.90
C MET A 1 -23.59 23.82 15.97
N ALA A 2 -23.28 22.57 16.27
CA ALA A 2 -21.89 22.11 16.35
C ALA A 2 -21.37 21.98 14.91
N GLU A 3 -20.31 22.72 14.57
CA GLU A 3 -19.58 22.54 13.31
C GLU A 3 -19.04 21.09 13.27
N PRO A 4 -19.26 20.32 12.19
CA PRO A 4 -18.67 19.01 12.05
C PRO A 4 -17.14 19.15 12.08
N ALA A 5 -16.47 18.33 12.90
CA ALA A 5 -15.05 18.44 13.24
C ALA A 5 -14.06 18.33 12.04
N ASP A 6 -14.55 18.04 10.84
CA ASP A 6 -13.77 17.77 9.63
C ASP A 6 -13.64 18.96 8.65
N TYR A 7 -14.21 20.13 8.96
CA TYR A 7 -14.11 21.30 8.08
C TYR A 7 -13.17 22.36 8.66
N PRO A 8 -11.91 22.45 8.19
CA PRO A 8 -10.99 23.45 8.68
C PRO A 8 -11.44 24.87 8.32
N PRO A 9 -11.14 25.87 9.15
CA PRO A 9 -11.54 27.25 8.91
C PRO A 9 -10.87 27.81 7.65
N PHE A 10 -11.61 28.63 6.90
CA PHE A 10 -11.11 29.27 5.68
C PHE A 10 -9.91 30.18 5.99
N GLN A 11 -8.86 30.10 5.18
CA GLN A 11 -7.70 30.98 5.24
C GLN A 11 -7.42 31.58 3.85
N LEU A 12 -7.39 32.91 3.77
CA LEU A 12 -7.12 33.60 2.51
C LEU A 12 -5.69 33.29 2.02
N GLY A 13 -5.56 32.89 0.75
CA GLY A 13 -4.26 32.62 0.11
C GLY A 13 -3.67 31.25 0.39
N LYS A 14 -4.39 30.35 1.08
CA LYS A 14 -3.98 28.95 1.28
C LYS A 14 -5.13 28.01 0.94
N PRO A 15 -4.85 26.82 0.35
CA PRO A 15 -5.86 25.80 0.16
C PRO A 15 -6.44 25.36 1.52
N ARG A 16 -7.77 25.32 1.63
CA ARG A 16 -8.47 24.89 2.85
C ARG A 16 -8.25 23.39 3.15
N PHE A 17 -8.09 22.58 2.10
CA PHE A 17 -7.83 21.14 2.19
C PHE A 17 -6.44 20.81 1.67
N GLU A 18 -5.91 19.68 2.13
CA GLU A 18 -4.61 19.17 1.70
C GLU A 18 -4.62 18.80 0.20
N GLN A 19 -3.86 19.52 -0.62
CA GLN A 19 -3.87 19.29 -2.09
C GLN A 19 -2.99 18.11 -2.53
N THR A 20 -2.21 17.51 -1.63
CA THR A 20 -1.34 16.36 -1.93
C THR A 20 -2.12 15.05 -2.01
N SER A 21 -3.17 14.90 -1.20
CA SER A 21 -4.04 13.73 -1.19
C SER A 21 -5.20 13.87 -2.17
N PHE A 22 -5.66 12.74 -2.72
CA PHE A 22 -6.83 12.71 -3.61
C PHE A 22 -8.07 13.30 -2.92
N TYR A 23 -8.33 12.87 -1.68
CA TYR A 23 -9.50 13.30 -0.91
C TYR A 23 -9.50 14.81 -0.65
N GLY A 24 -8.34 15.39 -0.32
CA GLY A 24 -8.24 16.82 -0.08
C GLY A 24 -8.37 17.65 -1.37
N ARG A 25 -7.88 17.17 -2.53
CA ARG A 25 -8.19 17.79 -3.83
C ARG A 25 -9.67 17.73 -4.18
N PHE A 26 -10.32 16.58 -3.96
CA PHE A 26 -11.75 16.42 -4.20
C PHE A 26 -12.59 17.38 -3.34
N ARG A 27 -12.27 17.50 -2.04
CA ARG A 27 -12.95 18.45 -1.16
C ARG A 27 -12.69 19.90 -1.51
N HIS A 28 -11.49 20.23 -1.98
CA HIS A 28 -11.18 21.57 -2.48
C HIS A 28 -11.98 21.94 -3.72
N PHE A 29 -12.17 21.00 -4.64
CA PHE A 29 -13.05 21.18 -5.79
C PHE A 29 -14.49 21.50 -5.36
N LEU A 30 -15.02 20.76 -4.40
CA LEU A 30 -16.37 20.99 -3.87
C LEU A 30 -16.50 22.29 -3.03
N ASP A 31 -15.42 22.82 -2.47
CA ASP A 31 -15.42 24.09 -1.72
C ASP A 31 -15.35 25.31 -2.64
N ILE A 32 -14.69 25.18 -3.80
CA ILE A 32 -14.55 26.28 -4.77
C ILE A 32 -15.77 26.38 -5.69
N ILE A 33 -16.34 25.25 -6.09
CA ILE A 33 -17.49 25.20 -7.00
C ILE A 33 -18.76 25.10 -6.18
N ASP A 34 -19.67 26.08 -6.31
CA ASP A 34 -21.03 25.92 -5.80
C ASP A 34 -21.72 24.80 -6.60
N PRO A 35 -22.06 23.65 -5.98
CA PRO A 35 -22.62 22.53 -6.72
C PRO A 35 -23.98 22.86 -7.34
N ARG A 36 -24.67 23.93 -6.92
CA ARG A 36 -25.92 24.37 -7.58
C ARG A 36 -25.66 25.02 -8.94
N THR A 37 -24.46 25.56 -9.16
CA THR A 37 -24.05 26.12 -10.45
C THR A 37 -23.64 25.05 -11.45
N LEU A 38 -23.44 23.80 -11.01
CA LEU A 38 -23.31 22.64 -11.89
C LEU A 38 -24.65 22.21 -12.51
N PHE A 39 -25.78 22.72 -12.00
CA PHE A 39 -27.11 22.28 -12.38
C PHE A 39 -28.01 23.46 -12.83
N VAL A 40 -27.57 24.20 -13.85
CA VAL A 40 -28.42 25.20 -14.52
C VAL A 40 -28.76 24.71 -15.93
N THR A 41 -30.05 24.79 -16.26
CA THR A 41 -30.78 23.93 -17.19
C THR A 41 -30.50 24.19 -18.69
N GLU A 42 -30.58 23.10 -19.47
CA GLU A 42 -30.09 22.79 -20.85
C GLU A 42 -28.81 21.93 -20.85
N ASP A 43 -27.83 22.20 -19.98
CA ASP A 43 -26.60 21.38 -19.83
C ASP A 43 -26.78 20.17 -18.89
N MET A 44 -27.97 19.93 -18.35
CA MET A 44 -28.19 18.92 -17.31
C MET A 44 -28.05 17.48 -17.81
N GLU A 45 -28.40 17.21 -19.07
CA GLU A 45 -28.14 15.90 -19.70
C GLU A 45 -26.64 15.69 -19.93
N VAL A 46 -25.95 16.70 -20.48
CA VAL A 46 -24.49 16.65 -20.71
C VAL A 46 -23.76 16.46 -19.38
N PHE A 47 -24.15 17.19 -18.34
CA PHE A 47 -23.61 17.04 -17.00
C PHE A 47 -23.90 15.66 -16.40
N ALA A 48 -25.08 15.09 -16.62
CA ALA A 48 -25.40 13.74 -16.16
C ALA A 48 -24.52 12.69 -16.85
N TRP A 49 -24.29 12.82 -18.17
CA TRP A 49 -23.34 11.98 -18.92
C TRP A 49 -21.90 12.14 -18.42
N ASP A 50 -21.44 13.36 -18.18
CA ASP A 50 -20.11 13.62 -17.63
C ASP A 50 -19.93 13.01 -16.24
N MET A 51 -20.96 13.08 -15.40
CA MET A 51 -20.97 12.45 -14.08
C MET A 51 -20.99 10.92 -14.15
N GLU A 52 -21.67 10.34 -15.14
CA GLU A 52 -21.68 8.90 -15.40
C GLU A 52 -20.31 8.42 -15.88
N VAL A 53 -19.70 9.14 -16.83
CA VAL A 53 -18.33 8.88 -17.30
C VAL A 53 -17.32 9.02 -16.16
N PHE A 54 -17.48 10.03 -15.31
CA PHE A 54 -16.65 10.22 -14.12
C PHE A 54 -16.80 9.04 -13.15
N ALA A 55 -18.02 8.57 -12.91
CA ALA A 55 -18.27 7.42 -12.04
C ALA A 55 -17.62 6.14 -12.59
N TRP A 56 -17.74 5.88 -13.89
CA TRP A 56 -17.09 4.74 -14.53
C TRP A 56 -15.56 4.81 -14.45
N ASN A 57 -14.99 5.99 -14.65
CA ASN A 57 -13.54 6.20 -14.47
C ASN A 57 -13.10 5.95 -13.01
N MET A 58 -13.90 6.37 -12.03
CA MET A 58 -13.65 6.10 -10.61
C MET A 58 -13.72 4.61 -10.28
N GLU A 59 -14.62 3.87 -10.94
CA GLU A 59 -14.70 2.41 -10.81
C GLU A 59 -13.45 1.73 -11.36
N ILE A 60 -13.01 2.10 -12.57
CA ILE A 60 -11.75 1.58 -13.16
C ILE A 60 -10.56 1.90 -12.26
N PHE A 61 -10.50 3.12 -11.72
CA PHE A 61 -9.44 3.51 -10.80
C PHE A 61 -9.43 2.61 -9.56
N ALA A 62 -10.60 2.29 -9.00
CA ALA A 62 -10.70 1.36 -7.86
C ALA A 62 -10.17 -0.03 -8.22
N TRP A 63 -10.57 -0.59 -9.37
CA TRP A 63 -10.04 -1.86 -9.87
C TRP A 63 -8.52 -1.86 -10.03
N ASN A 64 -7.94 -0.77 -10.54
CA ASN A 64 -6.49 -0.62 -10.67
C ASN A 64 -5.79 -0.59 -9.30
N VAL A 65 -6.38 0.10 -8.32
CA VAL A 65 -5.85 0.15 -6.95
C VAL A 65 -5.93 -1.22 -6.28
N GLU A 66 -7.02 -1.96 -6.46
CA GLU A 66 -7.14 -3.34 -5.98
C GLU A 66 -6.10 -4.26 -6.61
N GLY A 67 -5.89 -4.17 -7.93
CA GLY A 67 -4.86 -4.92 -8.63
C GLY A 67 -3.45 -4.63 -8.10
N LEU A 68 -3.12 -3.36 -7.88
CA LEU A 68 -1.85 -2.97 -7.27
C LEU A 68 -1.68 -3.54 -5.85
N ALA A 69 -2.75 -3.58 -5.06
CA ALA A 69 -2.70 -4.16 -3.71
C ALA A 69 -2.42 -5.67 -3.76
N GLN A 70 -3.04 -6.41 -4.69
CA GLN A 70 -2.79 -7.84 -4.88
C GLN A 70 -1.34 -8.11 -5.31
N ASP A 71 -0.78 -7.29 -6.20
CA ASP A 71 0.62 -7.40 -6.61
C ASP A 71 1.57 -7.20 -5.42
N MET A 72 1.27 -6.23 -4.54
CA MET A 72 2.03 -5.99 -3.32
C MET A 72 1.97 -7.19 -2.34
N GLU A 73 0.80 -7.81 -2.19
CA GLU A 73 0.67 -9.03 -1.41
C GLU A 73 1.52 -10.17 -2.00
N GLY A 74 1.47 -10.37 -3.31
CA GLY A 74 2.29 -11.36 -4.00
C GLY A 74 3.80 -11.13 -3.81
N PHE A 75 4.23 -9.87 -3.82
CA PHE A 75 5.61 -9.52 -3.51
C PHE A 75 6.00 -9.84 -2.07
N ALA A 76 5.11 -9.60 -1.10
CA ALA A 76 5.35 -9.95 0.30
C ALA A 76 5.51 -11.46 0.48
N TRP A 77 4.65 -12.27 -0.14
CA TRP A 77 4.78 -13.74 -0.15
C TRP A 77 6.14 -14.21 -0.70
N ASN A 78 6.64 -13.59 -1.77
CA ASN A 78 7.95 -13.92 -2.32
C ASN A 78 9.10 -13.58 -1.35
N ILE A 79 9.01 -12.45 -0.64
CA ILE A 79 10.00 -12.09 0.39
C ILE A 79 9.99 -13.11 1.51
N GLU A 80 8.81 -13.50 2.00
CA GLU A 80 8.70 -14.51 3.05
C GLU A 80 9.34 -15.83 2.63
N GLY A 81 9.10 -16.28 1.39
CA GLY A 81 9.76 -17.47 0.83
C GLY A 81 11.28 -17.36 0.84
N PHE A 82 11.83 -16.23 0.37
CA PHE A 82 13.29 -16.02 0.39
C PHE A 82 13.89 -16.02 1.80
N VAL A 83 13.16 -15.48 2.79
CA VAL A 83 13.58 -15.52 4.20
C VAL A 83 13.61 -16.94 4.72
N GLN A 84 12.58 -17.75 4.43
CA GLN A 84 12.53 -19.15 4.83
C GLN A 84 13.67 -19.97 4.22
N ASP A 85 13.95 -19.79 2.93
CA ASP A 85 15.06 -20.47 2.25
C ASP A 85 16.42 -20.12 2.89
N LYS A 86 16.61 -18.85 3.25
CA LYS A 86 17.82 -18.41 3.96
C LYS A 86 17.93 -19.05 5.34
N GLU A 87 16.84 -19.16 6.08
CA GLU A 87 16.83 -19.82 7.40
C GLU A 87 17.21 -21.30 7.26
N LEU A 88 16.64 -22.01 6.28
CA LEU A 88 16.99 -23.38 5.96
C LEU A 88 18.49 -23.54 5.64
N PHE A 89 19.03 -22.67 4.78
CA PHE A 89 20.45 -22.68 4.47
C PHE A 89 21.32 -22.47 5.71
N THR A 90 20.89 -21.60 6.63
CA THR A 90 21.60 -21.35 7.88
C THR A 90 21.60 -22.59 8.77
N GLN A 91 20.48 -23.31 8.86
CA GLN A 91 20.37 -24.56 9.62
C GLN A 91 21.27 -25.67 9.05
N ASP A 92 21.35 -25.78 7.72
CA ASP A 92 22.25 -26.76 7.07
C ASP A 92 23.72 -26.49 7.40
N MET A 93 24.13 -25.22 7.46
CA MET A 93 25.48 -24.82 7.85
C MET A 93 25.78 -25.17 9.32
N GLU A 94 24.83 -24.93 10.22
CA GLU A 94 24.97 -25.31 11.64
C GLU A 94 25.11 -26.83 11.80
N LEU A 95 24.32 -27.62 11.08
CA LEU A 95 24.42 -29.08 11.08
C LEU A 95 25.81 -29.54 10.61
N MET A 96 26.37 -28.90 9.58
CA MET A 96 27.71 -29.21 9.09
C MET A 96 28.80 -28.90 10.13
N GLU A 97 28.69 -27.79 10.86
CA GLU A 97 29.63 -27.48 11.94
C GLU A 97 29.57 -28.51 13.07
N HIS A 98 28.36 -28.96 13.44
CA HIS A 98 28.20 -30.03 14.42
C HIS A 98 28.85 -31.33 13.96
N PHE A 99 28.70 -31.67 12.68
CA PHE A 99 29.36 -32.84 12.10
C PHE A 99 30.89 -32.72 12.12
N ALA A 100 31.43 -31.56 11.75
CA ALA A 100 32.87 -31.29 11.80
C ALA A 100 33.43 -31.46 13.22
N ARG A 101 32.76 -30.89 14.24
CA ARG A 101 33.12 -31.07 15.65
C ARG A 101 33.13 -32.53 16.09
N ASN A 102 32.18 -33.33 15.61
CA ASN A 102 32.16 -34.77 15.92
C ASN A 102 33.36 -35.51 15.31
N ILE A 103 33.77 -35.17 14.09
CA ILE A 103 34.95 -35.75 13.46
C ILE A 103 36.21 -35.39 14.24
N GLU A 104 36.36 -34.12 14.64
CA GLU A 104 37.50 -33.68 15.44
C GLU A 104 37.56 -34.44 16.78
N GLY A 105 36.43 -34.58 17.47
CA GLY A 105 36.36 -35.37 18.70
C GLY A 105 36.73 -36.84 18.49
N PHE A 106 36.31 -37.45 17.38
CA PHE A 106 36.69 -38.82 17.03
C PHE A 106 38.21 -38.93 16.76
N ALA A 107 38.79 -37.99 16.01
CA ALA A 107 40.22 -37.97 15.73
C ALA A 107 41.05 -37.83 17.02
N GLN A 108 40.66 -36.93 17.92
CA GLN A 108 41.30 -36.77 19.24
C GLN A 108 41.25 -38.06 20.07
N ASN A 109 40.09 -38.74 20.08
CA ASN A 109 39.98 -40.02 20.78
C ASN A 109 40.96 -41.06 20.19
N MET A 110 41.07 -41.14 18.87
CA MET A 110 42.01 -42.05 18.20
C MET A 110 43.49 -41.76 18.55
N GLU A 111 43.87 -40.49 18.67
CA GLU A 111 45.23 -40.09 19.09
C GLU A 111 45.57 -40.52 20.52
N ILE A 112 44.59 -40.56 21.42
CA ILE A 112 44.80 -41.03 22.81
C ILE A 112 45.09 -42.54 22.85
N PHE A 113 44.58 -43.31 21.89
CA PHE A 113 44.74 -44.76 21.83
C PHE A 113 45.95 -45.24 21.01
N ALA A 114 46.65 -44.34 20.29
CA ALA A 114 47.81 -44.63 19.45
C ALA A 114 49.13 -44.45 20.23
#